data_AF-X5PV25-F1
#
_entry.id   AF-X5PV25-F1
#
_cell.length_a   1.000
_cell.length_b   1.000
_cell.length_c   1.000
_cell.angle_alpha   90.00
_cell.angle_beta   90.00
_cell.angle_gamma   90.00
#
_symmetry.space_group_name_H-M   'P 1'
#
loop_
_entity.id
_entity.type
_entity.pdbx_description
1 polymer ?
#
loop_
_entity_poly.entity_id
_entity_poly.type
_entity_poly.pdbx_seq_one_letter_code
_entity_poly.pdbx_strand_id
1 'polypeptide(L)'
;MQRDASKSEDRMVVVVNTASEKAIAEWRESLAEMAPHLEVRWWDDANLDPADVRYAVVWKPEHGRLAHFTGLKVLFSLGAGVDNIVADPAWPRHVPLVRMVPAEGPQRMGEYVAWAALSLQKDLPCIFRSREAKNWDSSQPPHLPRNARWASWDSAPWAGVPRTC
;
A
#
# COMPACT_ATOMS: atom_id res chain seq x y z
N MET A 1 -19.96 43.46 10.38
CA MET A 1 -20.28 42.02 10.18
C MET A 1 -18.99 41.31 9.77
N GLN A 2 -18.00 41.34 10.66
CA GLN A 2 -16.74 40.61 10.50
C GLN A 2 -17.02 39.17 10.90
N ARG A 3 -16.87 38.23 9.97
CA ARG A 3 -16.74 36.82 10.35
C ARG A 3 -15.37 36.70 11.01
N ASP A 4 -15.35 36.23 12.24
CA ASP A 4 -14.14 35.94 13.01
C ASP A 4 -13.24 34.97 12.21
N ALA A 5 -12.27 35.51 11.48
CA ALA A 5 -11.27 34.74 10.75
C ALA A 5 -10.38 33.90 11.68
N SER A 6 -10.37 34.19 12.99
CA SER A 6 -9.59 33.45 13.99
C SER A 6 -10.21 32.11 14.39
N LYS A 7 -11.47 31.82 14.05
CA LYS A 7 -12.15 30.56 14.42
C LYS A 7 -12.04 29.44 13.38
N SER A 8 -11.67 29.75 12.14
CA SER A 8 -11.55 28.74 11.06
C SER A 8 -10.16 28.12 10.94
N GLU A 9 -9.13 28.70 11.56
CA GLU A 9 -7.75 28.21 11.50
C GLU A 9 -7.44 27.09 12.50
N ASP A 10 -8.33 26.84 13.46
CA ASP A 10 -8.05 25.98 14.63
C ASP A 10 -8.60 24.54 14.52
N ARG A 11 -9.40 24.23 13.48
CA ARG A 11 -9.84 22.85 13.16
C ARG A 11 -9.51 22.52 11.73
N MET A 12 -8.35 21.92 11.52
CA MET A 12 -7.96 21.44 10.20
C MET A 12 -8.52 20.04 9.98
N VAL A 13 -9.37 19.87 8.97
CA VAL A 13 -9.98 18.58 8.67
C VAL A 13 -9.02 17.72 7.84
N VAL A 14 -8.78 16.51 8.31
CA VAL A 14 -8.10 15.45 7.58
C VAL A 14 -9.11 14.35 7.23
N VAL A 15 -9.18 14.00 5.95
CA VAL A 15 -9.99 12.88 5.48
C VAL A 15 -9.12 11.65 5.28
N VAL A 16 -9.57 10.49 5.75
CA VAL A 16 -8.83 9.21 5.60
C VAL A 16 -9.66 8.21 4.79
N ASN A 17 -9.10 7.76 3.66
CA ASN A 17 -9.65 6.70 2.82
C ASN A 17 -9.26 5.33 3.42
N THR A 18 -10.17 4.79 4.22
CA THR A 18 -10.11 3.43 4.75
C THR A 18 -11.27 2.61 4.21
N ALA A 19 -11.07 1.29 4.08
CA ALA A 19 -12.10 0.37 3.59
C ALA A 19 -13.34 0.27 4.49
N SER A 20 -13.25 0.70 5.75
CA SER A 20 -14.39 0.78 6.65
C SER A 20 -14.28 1.99 7.56
N GLU A 21 -15.43 2.52 7.97
CA GLU A 21 -15.52 3.58 8.95
C GLU A 21 -14.94 3.16 10.31
N LYS A 22 -15.09 1.88 10.70
CA LYS A 22 -14.56 1.37 11.97
C LYS A 22 -13.05 1.58 12.13
N ALA A 23 -12.31 1.48 11.03
CA ALA A 23 -10.87 1.72 11.03
C ALA A 23 -10.51 3.18 11.36
N ILE A 24 -11.45 4.13 11.23
CA ILE A 24 -11.20 5.55 11.54
C ILE A 24 -10.93 5.79 13.03
N ALA A 25 -11.41 4.89 13.91
CA ALA A 25 -11.20 5.01 15.35
C ALA A 25 -9.70 4.94 15.69
N GLU A 26 -8.99 3.97 15.12
CA GLU A 26 -7.54 3.81 15.30
C GLU A 26 -6.76 5.02 14.78
N TRP A 27 -7.20 5.60 13.65
CA TRP A 27 -6.64 6.83 13.10
C TRP A 27 -6.88 8.04 14.01
N ARG A 28 -8.09 8.17 14.58
CA ARG A 28 -8.44 9.23 15.53
C ARG A 28 -7.58 9.15 16.78
N GLU A 29 -7.46 7.96 17.36
CA GLU A 29 -6.64 7.73 18.55
C GLU A 29 -5.17 8.08 18.29
N SER A 30 -4.60 7.56 17.20
CA SER A 30 -3.19 7.79 16.84
C SER A 30 -2.89 9.26 16.53
N LEU A 31 -3.78 9.95 15.82
CA LEU A 31 -3.59 11.36 15.47
C LEU A 31 -3.94 12.32 16.62
N ALA A 32 -4.80 11.93 17.56
CA ALA A 32 -5.10 12.75 18.73
C ALA A 32 -3.85 12.96 19.61
N GLU A 33 -2.96 11.97 19.68
CA GLU A 33 -1.71 12.06 20.45
C GLU A 33 -0.69 13.02 19.80
N MET A 34 -0.52 12.95 18.48
CA MET A 34 0.51 13.71 17.76
C MET A 34 0.03 15.06 17.23
N ALA A 35 -1.26 15.18 16.91
CA ALA A 35 -1.86 16.34 16.24
C ALA A 35 -3.32 16.55 16.69
N PRO A 36 -3.55 16.93 17.96
CA PRO A 36 -4.89 17.04 18.55
C PRO A 36 -5.80 18.10 17.91
N HIS A 37 -5.24 19.01 17.11
CA HIS A 37 -5.96 20.05 16.37
C HIS A 37 -6.54 19.52 15.03
N LEU A 38 -6.19 18.30 14.62
CA LEU A 38 -6.73 17.68 13.42
C LEU A 38 -8.07 17.02 13.71
N GLU A 39 -9.07 17.39 12.92
CA GLU A 39 -10.34 16.68 12.92
C GLU A 39 -10.29 15.55 11.89
N VAL A 40 -10.26 14.31 12.38
CA VAL A 40 -10.19 13.12 11.52
C VAL A 40 -11.59 12.66 11.10
N ARG A 41 -11.84 12.74 9.80
CA ARG A 41 -13.11 12.35 9.17
C ARG A 41 -12.90 11.18 8.24
N TRP A 42 -13.93 10.33 8.14
CA TRP A 42 -13.91 9.22 7.20
C TRP A 42 -14.19 9.72 5.79
N TRP A 43 -13.63 9.03 4.79
CA TRP A 43 -13.71 9.38 3.38
C TRP A 43 -15.12 9.48 2.82
N ASP A 44 -16.02 8.60 3.28
CA ASP A 44 -17.42 8.52 2.86
C ASP A 44 -18.39 9.14 3.87
N ASP A 45 -17.90 9.99 4.77
CA ASP A 45 -18.76 10.67 5.74
C ASP A 45 -19.72 11.64 5.05
N ALA A 46 -21.03 11.39 5.18
CA ALA A 46 -22.08 12.17 4.53
C ALA A 46 -22.15 13.63 5.00
N ASN A 47 -21.61 13.95 6.18
CA ASN A 47 -21.60 15.31 6.73
C ASN A 47 -20.28 16.05 6.44
N LEU A 48 -19.43 15.52 5.56
CA LEU A 48 -18.17 16.15 5.19
C LEU A 48 -18.39 17.24 4.12
N ASP A 49 -18.07 18.49 4.43
CA ASP A 49 -17.97 19.54 3.42
C ASP A 49 -16.61 19.42 2.70
N PRO A 50 -16.58 19.19 1.37
CA PRO A 50 -15.34 19.10 0.61
C PRO A 50 -14.46 20.35 0.67
N ALA A 51 -15.03 21.54 0.95
CA ALA A 51 -14.29 22.79 1.02
C ALA A 51 -13.47 22.93 2.32
N ASP A 52 -13.85 22.23 3.37
CA ASP A 52 -13.20 22.28 4.68
C ASP A 52 -12.01 21.31 4.78
N VAL A 53 -11.93 20.34 3.87
CA VAL A 53 -10.85 19.35 3.84
C VAL A 53 -9.53 20.00 3.43
N ARG A 54 -8.56 20.00 4.35
CA ARG A 54 -7.20 20.52 4.12
C ARG A 54 -6.19 19.43 3.85
N TYR A 55 -6.41 18.24 4.38
CA TYR A 55 -5.51 17.09 4.21
C TYR A 55 -6.29 15.85 3.80
N ALA A 56 -5.72 15.06 2.91
CA ALA A 56 -6.29 13.78 2.53
C ALA A 56 -5.24 12.69 2.65
N VAL A 57 -5.59 11.59 3.30
CA VAL A 57 -4.77 10.39 3.46
C VAL A 57 -5.44 9.28 2.67
N VAL A 58 -4.83 8.82 1.58
CA VAL A 58 -5.50 7.95 0.62
C VAL A 58 -4.74 6.70 0.23
N TRP A 59 -5.50 5.64 -0.03
CA TRP A 59 -5.06 4.43 -0.71
C TRP A 59 -6.04 4.10 -1.83
N LYS A 60 -5.58 4.09 -3.08
CA LYS A 60 -6.40 3.80 -4.28
C LYS A 60 -7.75 4.56 -4.30
N PRO A 61 -7.73 5.91 -4.27
CA PRO A 61 -8.96 6.69 -4.32
C PRO A 61 -9.69 6.49 -5.66
N GLU A 62 -11.01 6.67 -5.64
CA GLU A 62 -11.83 6.72 -6.85
C GLU A 62 -11.41 7.92 -7.72
N HIS A 63 -11.35 7.71 -9.03
CA HIS A 63 -11.01 8.78 -9.98
C HIS A 63 -12.02 9.93 -9.89
N GLY A 64 -11.54 11.17 -10.00
CA GLY A 64 -12.33 12.40 -9.91
C GLY A 64 -12.64 12.85 -8.49
N ARG A 65 -12.66 11.94 -7.50
CA ARG A 65 -13.07 12.28 -6.14
C ARG A 65 -12.11 13.24 -5.44
N LEU A 66 -10.81 13.10 -5.69
CA LEU A 66 -9.81 14.03 -5.15
C LEU A 66 -10.00 15.46 -5.66
N ALA A 67 -10.56 15.63 -6.87
CA ALA A 67 -10.83 16.95 -7.44
C ALA A 67 -11.97 17.70 -6.73
N HIS A 68 -12.84 16.98 -6.01
CA HIS A 68 -13.95 17.58 -5.27
C HIS A 68 -13.48 18.34 -4.03
N PHE A 69 -12.31 17.99 -3.47
CA PHE A 69 -11.73 18.68 -2.32
C PHE A 69 -11.01 19.95 -2.76
N THR A 70 -11.77 21.03 -2.94
CA THR A 70 -11.26 22.33 -3.41
C THR A 70 -10.35 23.02 -2.39
N GLY A 71 -10.47 22.66 -1.10
CA GLY A 71 -9.68 23.21 0.00
C GLY A 71 -8.35 22.51 0.26
N LEU A 72 -8.00 21.49 -0.52
CA LEU A 72 -6.92 20.56 -0.22
C LEU A 72 -5.54 21.24 -0.29
N LYS A 73 -4.76 21.09 0.79
CA LYS A 73 -3.40 21.64 0.92
C LYS A 73 -2.32 20.59 0.73
N VAL A 74 -2.53 19.35 1.17
CA VAL A 74 -1.57 18.24 1.00
C VAL A 74 -2.32 16.91 0.85
N LEU A 75 -1.80 16.06 -0.04
CA LEU A 75 -2.26 14.70 -0.26
C LEU A 75 -1.20 13.70 0.22
N PHE A 76 -1.56 12.83 1.16
CA PHE A 76 -0.72 11.75 1.66
C PHE A 76 -1.15 10.42 1.04
N SER A 77 -0.23 9.75 0.35
CA SER A 77 -0.42 8.38 -0.11
C SER A 77 0.05 7.40 0.94
N LEU A 78 -0.83 6.47 1.33
CA LEU A 78 -0.49 5.34 2.21
C LEU A 78 0.42 4.30 1.53
N GLY A 79 0.62 4.41 0.22
CA GLY A 79 1.47 3.50 -0.54
C GLY A 79 2.86 4.03 -0.81
N ALA A 80 3.79 3.08 -0.96
CA ALA A 80 5.13 3.38 -1.47
C ALA A 80 5.10 3.86 -2.94
N GLY A 81 4.15 3.33 -3.72
CA GLY A 81 3.84 3.76 -5.09
C GLY A 81 2.61 4.67 -5.13
N VAL A 82 2.65 5.67 -6.00
CA VAL A 82 1.60 6.69 -6.16
C VAL A 82 0.85 6.58 -7.48
N ASP A 83 1.09 5.53 -8.25
CA ASP A 83 0.55 5.34 -9.60
C ASP A 83 -0.98 5.38 -9.62
N ASN A 84 -1.63 4.81 -8.60
CA ASN A 84 -3.09 4.82 -8.47
C ASN A 84 -3.70 6.23 -8.30
N ILE A 85 -2.91 7.22 -7.86
CA ILE A 85 -3.35 8.61 -7.73
C ILE A 85 -3.03 9.36 -9.03
N VAL A 86 -1.82 9.19 -9.56
CA VAL A 86 -1.35 9.95 -10.73
C VAL A 86 -2.03 9.48 -12.02
N ALA A 87 -2.53 8.24 -12.06
CA ALA A 87 -3.31 7.71 -13.19
C ALA A 87 -4.65 8.41 -13.41
N ASP A 88 -5.21 9.09 -12.40
CA ASP A 88 -6.45 9.85 -12.53
C ASP A 88 -6.20 11.20 -13.22
N PRO A 89 -6.72 11.47 -14.43
CA PRO A 89 -6.48 12.75 -15.10
C PRO A 89 -6.96 13.97 -14.29
N ALA A 90 -7.94 13.79 -13.40
CA ALA A 90 -8.57 14.85 -12.62
C ALA A 90 -7.89 15.14 -11.28
N TRP A 91 -6.83 14.40 -10.89
CA TRP A 91 -6.19 14.63 -9.60
C TRP A 91 -5.60 16.06 -9.50
N PRO A 92 -5.66 16.71 -8.33
CA PRO A 92 -5.26 18.11 -8.19
C PRO A 92 -3.73 18.27 -8.21
N ARG A 93 -3.16 18.43 -9.42
CA ARG A 93 -1.70 18.54 -9.67
C ARG A 93 -0.98 19.68 -8.96
N HIS A 94 -1.73 20.70 -8.54
CA HIS A 94 -1.20 21.84 -7.80
C HIS A 94 -0.98 21.55 -6.31
N VAL A 95 -1.53 20.44 -5.81
CA VAL A 95 -1.41 20.02 -4.41
C VAL A 95 -0.17 19.12 -4.23
N PRO A 96 0.69 19.39 -3.24
CA PRO A 96 1.78 18.51 -2.86
C PRO A 96 1.30 17.08 -2.57
N LEU A 97 1.90 16.12 -3.28
CA LEU A 97 1.70 14.69 -3.09
C LEU A 97 2.87 14.10 -2.31
N VAL A 98 2.60 13.63 -1.10
CA VAL A 98 3.55 13.00 -0.19
C VAL A 98 3.30 11.50 -0.18
N ARG A 99 4.34 10.69 -0.39
CA ARG A 99 4.25 9.23 -0.29
C ARG A 99 4.79 8.75 1.04
N MET A 100 4.13 7.77 1.64
CA MET A 100 4.59 7.15 2.87
C MET A 100 5.70 6.14 2.55
N VAL A 101 6.86 6.31 3.18
CA VAL A 101 8.00 5.38 3.06
C VAL A 101 8.43 4.98 4.48
N PRO A 102 7.91 3.87 5.01
CA PRO A 102 8.37 3.36 6.30
C PRO A 102 9.85 2.99 6.21
N ALA A 103 10.62 3.26 7.26
CA ALA A 103 12.07 3.06 7.27
C ALA A 103 12.44 1.58 7.09
N GLU A 104 11.62 0.69 7.64
CA GLU A 104 11.71 -0.76 7.57
C GLU A 104 11.13 -1.35 6.28
N GLY A 105 10.48 -0.54 5.43
CA GLY A 105 9.85 -0.99 4.19
C GLY A 105 10.77 -1.80 3.28
N PRO A 106 11.98 -1.31 2.95
CA PRO A 106 12.94 -2.05 2.13
C PRO A 106 13.34 -3.40 2.73
N GLN A 107 13.54 -3.45 4.05
CA GLN A 107 13.91 -4.69 4.75
C GLN A 107 12.79 -5.72 4.67
N ARG A 108 11.54 -5.32 4.99
CA ARG A 108 10.37 -6.22 4.95
C ARG A 108 10.12 -6.75 3.53
N MET A 109 10.32 -5.91 2.52
CA MET A 109 10.20 -6.34 1.13
C MET A 109 11.33 -7.31 0.75
N GLY A 110 12.57 -7.06 1.20
CA GLY A 110 13.70 -7.96 1.00
C GLY A 110 13.46 -9.34 1.61
N GLU A 111 12.93 -9.39 2.84
CA GLU A 111 12.55 -10.63 3.52
C GLU A 111 11.49 -11.40 2.75
N TYR A 112 10.44 -10.72 2.28
CA TYR A 112 9.37 -11.34 1.49
C TYR A 112 9.90 -11.93 0.18
N VAL A 113 10.72 -11.17 -0.55
CA VAL A 113 11.30 -11.62 -1.82
C VAL A 113 12.24 -12.80 -1.60
N ALA A 114 13.07 -12.75 -0.56
CA ALA A 114 13.96 -13.86 -0.21
C ALA A 114 13.16 -15.12 0.15
N TRP A 115 12.12 -14.99 0.97
CA TRP A 115 11.22 -16.09 1.32
C TRP A 115 10.54 -16.67 0.07
N ALA A 116 10.00 -15.85 -0.81
CA ALA A 116 9.33 -16.31 -2.03
C ALA A 116 10.31 -17.02 -2.98
N ALA A 117 11.50 -16.45 -3.19
CA ALA A 117 12.54 -17.04 -4.02
C ALA A 117 13.02 -18.40 -3.47
N LEU A 118 13.27 -18.49 -2.16
CA LEU A 118 13.66 -19.75 -1.52
C LEU A 118 12.53 -20.78 -1.57
N SER A 119 11.27 -20.36 -1.40
CA SER A 119 10.11 -21.25 -1.49
C SER A 119 9.99 -21.88 -2.88
N LEU A 120 10.24 -21.11 -3.94
CA LEU A 120 10.28 -21.63 -5.31
C LEU A 120 11.50 -22.51 -5.55
N GLN A 121 12.68 -22.09 -5.10
CA GLN A 121 13.91 -22.88 -5.22
C GLN A 121 13.80 -24.24 -4.52
N LYS A 122 12.99 -24.33 -3.46
CA LYS A 122 12.78 -25.55 -2.69
C LYS A 122 11.52 -26.32 -3.09
N ASP A 123 10.87 -25.96 -4.20
CA ASP A 123 9.63 -26.57 -4.67
C ASP A 123 8.57 -26.71 -3.57
N LEU A 124 8.50 -25.71 -2.69
CA LEU A 124 7.56 -25.69 -1.56
C LEU A 124 6.09 -25.91 -1.97
N PRO A 125 5.61 -25.37 -3.13
CA PRO A 125 4.27 -25.70 -3.63
C PRO A 125 4.05 -27.19 -3.89
N CYS A 126 5.07 -27.90 -4.39
CA CYS A 126 4.99 -29.34 -4.62
C CYS A 126 5.03 -30.13 -3.31
N ILE A 127 5.85 -29.69 -2.35
CA ILE A 127 5.86 -30.25 -0.98
C ILE A 127 4.46 -30.13 -0.33
N PHE A 128 3.79 -28.97 -0.47
CA PHE A 128 2.44 -28.79 0.06
C PHE A 128 1.41 -29.70 -0.62
N ARG A 129 1.47 -29.86 -1.95
CA ARG A 129 0.59 -30.80 -2.68
C ARG A 129 0.79 -32.25 -2.24
N SER A 130 2.05 -32.69 -2.10
CA SER A 130 2.37 -34.04 -1.62
C SER A 130 1.90 -34.27 -0.18
N ARG A 131 2.01 -33.25 0.69
CA ARG A 131 1.46 -33.28 2.05
C ARG A 131 -0.06 -33.46 2.05
N GLU A 132 -0.79 -32.71 1.23
CA GLU A 132 -2.25 -32.83 1.11
C GLU A 132 -2.66 -34.22 0.61
N ALA A 133 -1.92 -34.77 -0.36
CA ALA A 133 -2.10 -36.13 -0.85
C ALA A 133 -1.63 -37.22 0.13
N LYS A 134 -1.03 -36.85 1.27
CA LYS A 134 -0.38 -37.75 2.24
C LYS A 134 0.68 -38.66 1.59
N ASN A 135 1.31 -38.17 0.53
CA ASN A 135 2.38 -38.86 -0.16
C ASN A 135 3.72 -38.28 0.31
N TRP A 136 4.67 -39.16 0.62
CA TRP A 136 6.05 -38.76 0.87
C TRP A 136 6.82 -38.76 -0.46
N ASP A 137 6.92 -37.58 -1.08
CA ASP A 137 7.77 -37.39 -2.25
C ASP A 137 9.19 -37.04 -1.80
N SER A 138 10.15 -37.89 -2.16
CA SER A 138 11.58 -37.71 -1.88
C SER A 138 12.33 -36.99 -3.00
N SER A 139 11.62 -36.56 -4.05
CA SER A 139 12.19 -35.73 -5.11
C SER A 139 12.84 -34.49 -4.50
N GLN A 140 14.12 -34.28 -4.82
CA GLN A 140 14.85 -33.11 -4.36
C GLN A 140 14.91 -32.09 -5.48
N PRO A 141 14.57 -30.82 -5.22
CA PRO A 141 14.78 -29.77 -6.19
C PRO A 141 16.28 -29.71 -6.54
N PRO A 142 16.63 -29.55 -7.82
CA PRO A 142 18.01 -29.58 -8.25
C PRO A 142 18.82 -28.52 -7.50
N HIS A 143 19.96 -28.92 -6.92
CA HIS A 143 20.90 -27.97 -6.34
C HIS A 143 21.49 -27.12 -7.46
N LEU A 144 21.30 -25.79 -7.39
CA LEU A 144 22.02 -24.88 -8.27
C LEU A 144 23.52 -25.00 -7.95
N PRO A 145 24.38 -25.36 -8.93
CA PRO A 145 25.81 -25.40 -8.69
C PRO A 145 26.34 -24.01 -8.33
N ARG A 146 27.34 -23.95 -7.43
CA ARG A 146 27.91 -22.71 -6.87
C ARG A 146 28.41 -21.72 -7.94
N ASN A 147 28.71 -22.20 -9.13
CA ASN A 147 29.23 -21.45 -10.27
C ASN A 147 28.28 -21.49 -11.49
N ALA A 148 26.98 -21.74 -11.29
CA ALA A 148 25.99 -21.69 -12.36
C ALA A 148 25.96 -20.30 -13.00
N ARG A 149 26.64 -20.14 -14.15
CA ARG A 149 26.42 -19.01 -15.04
C ARG A 149 25.30 -19.41 -15.98
N TRP A 150 24.19 -18.70 -15.91
CA TRP A 150 23.14 -18.80 -16.91
C TRP A 150 23.67 -18.15 -18.20
N ALA A 151 23.73 -18.92 -19.29
CA ALA A 151 24.03 -18.34 -20.61
C ALA A 151 22.79 -17.62 -21.18
N SER A 152 21.61 -18.14 -20.83
CA SER A 152 20.27 -17.60 -21.11
C SER A 152 19.24 -18.18 -20.13
N TRP A 153 18.06 -17.55 -20.04
CA TRP A 153 16.92 -18.07 -19.26
C TRP A 153 16.53 -19.50 -19.67
N ASP A 154 16.66 -19.82 -20.97
CA ASP A 154 16.32 -21.14 -21.52
C ASP A 154 17.36 -22.23 -21.18
N SER A 155 18.57 -21.84 -20.79
CA SER A 155 19.65 -22.76 -20.38
C SER A 155 19.67 -23.05 -18.88
N ALA A 156 18.70 -22.49 -18.12
CA ALA A 156 18.68 -22.65 -16.69
C ALA A 156 18.34 -24.12 -16.30
N PRO A 157 18.88 -24.64 -15.19
CA PRO A 157 18.64 -26.03 -14.77
C PRO A 157 17.16 -26.38 -14.54
N TRP A 158 16.30 -25.37 -14.38
CA TRP A 158 14.86 -25.50 -14.20
C TRP A 158 14.06 -25.37 -15.51
N ALA A 159 14.68 -24.99 -16.64
CA ALA A 159 14.01 -24.70 -17.91
C ALA A 159 13.39 -25.95 -18.59
N GLY A 160 13.82 -27.16 -18.20
CA GLY A 160 13.28 -28.44 -18.68
C GLY A 160 12.68 -29.32 -17.59
N VAL A 161 12.61 -28.85 -16.34
CA VAL A 161 11.97 -29.59 -15.25
C VAL A 161 10.46 -29.43 -15.41
N PRO A 162 9.67 -30.52 -15.49
CA PRO A 162 8.22 -30.42 -15.51
C PRO A 162 7.77 -29.60 -14.30
N ARG A 163 7.11 -28.45 -14.53
CA ARG A 163 6.57 -27.61 -13.43
C ARG A 163 5.31 -28.20 -12.80
N THR A 164 4.89 -29.37 -13.27
CA THR A 164 3.84 -30.19 -12.70
C THR A 164 4.49 -31.10 -11.66
N CYS A 165 4.21 -30.94 -10.36
CA CYS A 165 3.25 -31.92 -9.83
C CYS A 165 1.96 -31.96 -10.67
#